data_AF-R7LQK7-F1
#
_entry.id   AF-R7LQK7-F1
#
_cell.length_a   1.000
_cell.length_b   1.000
_cell.length_c   1.000
_cell.angle_alpha   90.00
_cell.angle_beta   90.00
_cell.angle_gamma   90.00
#
_symmetry.space_group_name_H-M   'P 1'
#
loop_
_entity.id
_entity.type
_entity.pdbx_description
1 polymer ?
#
loop_
_entity_poly.entity_id
_entity_poly.type
_entity_poly.pdbx_seq_one_letter_code
_entity_poly.pdbx_strand_id
1 'polypeptide(L)'
;MANLQWLKLSTDFFDNNKIKLLESEKDGDTIIRVWIQLLITAMKSNYQGRLSITEDKPMTADDISKIMGKPEKKITKYLEKFEELQMIIIEENFYKIKNWSKYQSADKLEEIRIQNCLRQQKYREKKKSEKKK
;
A
#
# COMPACT_ATOMS: atom_id res chain seq x y z
N MET A 1 -21.44 1.06 -1.37
CA MET A 1 -20.10 1.26 -0.77
C MET A 1 -19.62 -0.09 -0.26
N ALA A 2 -18.64 -0.73 -0.91
CA ALA A 2 -18.09 -1.98 -0.40
C ALA A 2 -17.37 -1.68 0.92
N ASN A 3 -17.91 -2.17 2.02
CA ASN A 3 -17.38 -1.96 3.35
C ASN A 3 -16.12 -2.82 3.48
N LEU A 4 -14.97 -2.30 3.04
CA LEU A 4 -13.70 -3.02 3.10
C LEU A 4 -13.29 -3.11 4.58
N GLN A 5 -13.58 -4.25 5.21
CA GLN A 5 -13.52 -4.42 6.67
C GLN A 5 -12.10 -4.74 7.21
N TRP A 6 -11.17 -5.21 6.36
CA TRP A 6 -9.93 -5.84 6.83
C TRP A 6 -8.69 -5.39 6.04
N LEU A 7 -7.61 -5.09 6.76
CA LEU A 7 -6.27 -4.91 6.17
C LEU A 7 -5.57 -6.26 6.14
N LYS A 8 -5.25 -6.78 4.95
CA LYS A 8 -4.35 -7.93 4.83
C LYS A 8 -2.91 -7.45 4.93
N LEU A 9 -2.25 -7.77 6.02
CA LEU A 9 -0.80 -7.66 6.17
C LEU A 9 -0.17 -9.02 5.94
N SER A 10 0.96 -9.03 5.24
CA SER A 10 1.71 -10.26 5.04
C SER A 10 2.37 -10.72 6.35
N THR A 11 2.52 -12.02 6.55
CA THR A 11 3.17 -12.58 7.74
C THR A 11 4.65 -12.22 7.82
N ASP A 12 5.27 -11.89 6.67
CA ASP A 12 6.64 -11.41 6.53
C ASP A 12 6.75 -9.87 6.60
N PHE A 13 5.72 -9.17 7.10
CA PHE A 13 5.70 -7.70 7.17
C PHE A 13 6.94 -7.14 7.89
N PHE A 14 7.28 -7.72 9.04
CA PHE A 14 8.46 -7.34 9.81
C PHE A 14 9.77 -7.82 9.19
N ASP A 15 9.72 -8.75 8.21
CA ASP A 15 10.91 -9.18 7.48
C ASP A 15 11.35 -8.22 6.38
N ASN A 16 10.49 -7.27 6.01
CA ASN A 16 10.81 -6.25 5.03
C ASN A 16 11.95 -5.34 5.50
N ASN A 17 13.02 -5.23 4.71
CA ASN A 17 14.20 -4.41 5.05
C ASN A 17 13.85 -2.95 5.39
N LYS A 18 12.84 -2.36 4.74
CA LYS A 18 12.38 -0.99 5.05
C LYS A 18 11.73 -0.92 6.42
N ILE A 19 10.93 -1.93 6.78
CA ILE A 19 10.29 -2.02 8.10
C ILE A 19 11.34 -2.23 9.19
N LYS A 20 12.29 -3.15 9.00
CA LYS A 20 13.43 -3.35 9.92
C LYS A 20 14.24 -2.07 10.12
N LEU A 21 14.51 -1.32 9.05
CA LEU A 21 15.23 -0.06 9.14
C LEU A 21 14.47 0.97 9.97
N LEU A 22 13.17 1.13 9.75
CA LEU A 22 12.32 2.04 10.52
C LEU A 22 12.21 1.62 11.99
N GLU A 23 12.10 0.33 12.26
CA GLU A 23 12.05 -0.25 13.61
C GLU A 23 13.35 -0.02 14.40
N SER A 24 14.50 -0.02 13.74
CA SER A 24 15.81 0.21 14.37
C SER A 24 16.02 1.65 14.90
N GLU A 25 15.12 2.57 14.55
CA GLU A 25 15.22 3.95 15.01
C GLU A 25 14.75 4.16 16.44
N LYS A 26 15.19 5.27 17.07
CA LYS A 26 14.79 5.64 18.43
C LYS A 26 13.27 5.70 18.64
N ASP A 27 12.52 6.09 17.61
CA ASP A 27 11.05 6.18 17.63
C ASP A 27 10.39 5.03 16.81
N GLY A 28 11.10 3.92 16.57
CA GLY A 28 10.70 2.85 15.64
C GLY A 28 9.28 2.33 15.83
N ASP A 29 8.89 1.97 17.06
CA ASP A 29 7.53 1.53 17.38
C ASP A 29 6.46 2.56 16.98
N THR A 30 6.76 3.85 17.18
CA THR A 30 5.86 4.94 16.81
C THR A 30 5.77 5.08 15.29
N ILE A 31 6.90 4.95 14.59
CA ILE A 31 6.96 5.02 13.13
C ILE A 31 6.15 3.88 12.51
N ILE A 32 6.33 2.65 12.99
CA ILE A 32 5.58 1.48 12.51
C ILE A 32 4.08 1.63 12.79
N ARG A 33 3.71 2.11 13.99
CA ARG A 33 2.30 2.41 14.31
C ARG A 33 1.71 3.43 13.34
N VAL A 34 2.42 4.53 13.07
CA VAL A 34 1.99 5.56 12.12
C VAL A 34 1.83 4.96 10.73
N TRP A 35 2.78 4.16 10.27
CA TRP A 35 2.69 3.50 8.96
C TRP A 35 1.44 2.62 8.83
N ILE A 36 1.17 1.75 9.82
CA ILE A 36 -0.02 0.89 9.83
C ILE A 36 -1.30 1.73 9.84
N GLN A 37 -1.35 2.82 10.60
CA GLN A 37 -2.50 3.72 10.60
C GLN A 37 -2.71 4.40 9.24
N LEU A 38 -1.65 4.81 8.54
CA LEU A 38 -1.75 5.35 7.17
C LEU A 38 -2.33 4.31 6.20
N LEU A 39 -1.88 3.05 6.28
CA LEU A 39 -2.46 1.96 5.46
C LEU A 39 -3.97 1.82 5.70
N ILE A 40 -4.41 1.86 6.97
CA ILE A 40 -5.83 1.77 7.33
C ILE A 40 -6.62 2.98 6.82
N THR A 41 -6.07 4.19 6.95
CA THR A 41 -6.69 5.42 6.45
C THR A 41 -6.89 5.35 4.93
N ALA A 42 -5.85 4.98 4.19
CA ALA A 42 -5.96 4.84 2.73
C ALA A 42 -6.96 3.76 2.28
N MET A 43 -7.13 2.69 3.08
CA MET A 43 -8.18 1.70 2.81
C MET A 43 -9.57 2.30 2.98
N LYS A 44 -9.79 3.08 4.04
CA LYS A 44 -11.09 3.73 4.30
C LYS A 44 -11.45 4.74 3.22
N SER A 45 -10.46 5.49 2.73
CA SER A 45 -10.67 6.47 1.68
C SER A 45 -10.97 5.82 0.31
N ASN A 46 -10.64 4.55 0.08
CA ASN A 46 -10.91 3.79 -1.16
C ASN A 46 -10.39 4.41 -2.48
N TYR A 47 -9.66 5.53 -2.44
CA TYR A 47 -9.10 6.25 -3.60
C TYR A 47 -7.73 5.70 -4.03
N GLN A 48 -7.65 4.40 -4.32
CA GLN A 48 -6.45 3.77 -4.89
C GLN A 48 -5.16 4.01 -4.08
N GLY A 49 -5.27 4.11 -2.75
CA GLY A 49 -4.13 4.29 -1.85
C GLY A 49 -3.77 5.74 -1.56
N ARG A 50 -4.57 6.71 -2.02
CA ARG A 50 -4.44 8.13 -1.66
C ARG A 50 -4.91 8.36 -0.21
N LEU A 51 -4.15 9.17 0.53
CA LEU A 51 -4.50 9.65 1.84
C LEU A 51 -5.31 10.94 1.69
N SER A 52 -6.59 10.84 1.99
CA SER A 52 -7.51 11.97 1.88
C SER A 52 -8.54 11.96 3.02
N ILE A 53 -8.99 13.15 3.42
CA ILE A 53 -10.05 13.32 4.43
C ILE A 53 -11.42 13.15 3.78
N THR A 54 -11.56 13.73 2.60
CA THR A 54 -12.71 13.59 1.70
C THR A 54 -12.20 13.26 0.30
N GLU A 55 -13.10 13.03 -0.64
CA GLU A 55 -12.80 12.70 -2.04
C GLU A 55 -11.78 13.67 -2.66
N ASP A 56 -11.93 14.98 -2.40
CA ASP A 56 -11.10 16.03 -3.02
C ASP A 56 -10.10 16.71 -2.07
N LYS A 57 -10.10 16.36 -0.76
CA LYS A 57 -9.23 17.02 0.22
C LYS A 57 -8.03 16.15 0.59
N PRO A 58 -6.80 16.49 0.17
CA PRO A 58 -5.61 15.75 0.57
C PRO A 58 -5.41 15.86 2.08
N MET A 59 -4.99 14.75 2.70
CA MET A 59 -4.70 14.73 4.11
C MET A 59 -3.31 15.34 4.36
N THR A 60 -3.24 16.36 5.21
CA THR A 60 -1.98 17.04 5.54
C THR A 60 -1.28 16.41 6.75
N ALA A 61 -0.02 16.79 6.99
CA ALA A 61 0.70 16.38 8.20
C ALA A 61 0.01 16.83 9.49
N ASP A 62 -0.60 18.03 9.49
CA ASP A 62 -1.40 18.53 10.62
C ASP A 62 -2.64 17.66 10.88
N ASP A 63 -3.34 17.26 9.82
CA ASP A 63 -4.50 16.37 9.95
C ASP A 63 -4.10 15.00 10.52
N ILE A 64 -3.01 14.43 10.01
CA ILE A 64 -2.45 13.16 10.52
C ILE A 64 -2.03 13.32 11.98
N SER A 65 -1.38 14.43 12.34
CA SER A 65 -0.98 14.78 13.70
C SER A 65 -2.16 14.79 14.66
N LYS A 66 -3.26 15.44 14.29
CA LYS A 66 -4.51 15.50 15.06
C LYS A 66 -5.15 14.13 15.21
N ILE A 67 -5.24 13.35 14.13
CA ILE A 67 -5.84 12.00 14.15
C ILE A 67 -5.02 11.04 15.01
N MET A 68 -3.69 11.12 14.94
CA MET A 68 -2.79 10.18 15.59
C MET A 68 -2.38 10.59 17.01
N GLY A 69 -2.68 11.82 17.42
CA GLY A 69 -2.30 12.40 18.72
C GLY A 69 -0.79 12.56 18.88
N LYS A 70 -0.09 12.97 17.82
CA LYS A 70 1.37 13.12 17.80
C LYS A 70 1.75 14.51 17.31
N PRO A 71 2.89 15.08 17.75
CA PRO A 71 3.32 16.39 17.27
C PRO A 71 3.49 16.41 15.74
N GLU A 72 2.98 17.45 15.08
CA GLU A 72 3.10 17.63 13.63
C GLU A 72 4.55 17.49 13.15
N LYS A 73 5.50 18.13 13.84
CA LYS A 73 6.94 17.99 13.54
C LYS A 73 7.44 16.54 13.51
N LYS A 74 6.86 15.64 14.32
CA LYS A 74 7.21 14.21 14.27
C LYS A 74 6.56 13.53 13.07
N ILE A 75 5.29 13.82 12.80
CA ILE A 75 4.57 13.28 11.64
C ILE A 75 5.24 13.69 10.33
N THR A 76 5.62 14.96 10.17
CA THR A 76 6.33 15.45 8.97
C THR A 76 7.61 14.65 8.74
N LYS A 77 8.43 14.46 9.78
CA LYS A 77 9.64 13.63 9.70
C LYS A 77 9.36 12.19 9.31
N TYR A 78 8.27 11.60 9.78
CA TYR A 78 7.91 10.24 9.41
C TYR A 78 7.45 10.15 7.95
N LEU A 79 6.67 11.12 7.48
CA LEU A 79 6.26 11.21 6.08
C LEU A 79 7.46 11.37 5.15
N GLU A 80 8.41 12.24 5.49
CA GLU A 80 9.68 12.40 4.78
C GLU A 80 10.43 11.06 4.68
N LYS A 81 10.55 10.32 5.79
CA LYS A 81 11.18 8.98 5.77
C LYS A 81 10.45 7.97 4.91
N PHE A 82 9.12 7.97 4.96
CA PHE A 82 8.34 7.09 4.09
C PHE A 82 8.52 7.45 2.61
N GLU A 83 8.69 8.72 2.28
CA GLU A 83 8.96 9.19 0.93
C GLU A 83 10.38 8.81 0.47
N GLU A 84 11.39 9.04 1.32
CA GLU A 84 12.79 8.64 1.09
C GLU A 84 12.90 7.13 0.83
N LEU A 85 12.22 6.33 1.66
CA LEU A 85 12.15 4.87 1.48
C LEU A 85 11.22 4.44 0.35
N GLN A 86 10.65 5.36 -0.43
CA GLN A 86 9.76 5.06 -1.55
C GLN A 86 8.56 4.19 -1.14
N MET A 87 8.04 4.43 0.06
CA MET A 87 6.83 3.80 0.61
C MET A 87 5.59 4.62 0.29
N ILE A 88 5.74 5.95 0.28
CA ILE A 88 4.74 6.89 -0.26
C ILE A 88 5.34 7.68 -1.43
N ILE A 89 4.45 8.25 -2.24
CA ILE A 89 4.76 9.23 -3.28
C ILE A 89 3.76 10.39 -3.18
N ILE A 90 4.15 11.56 -3.65
CA ILE A 90 3.24 12.71 -3.78
C ILE A 90 2.76 12.77 -5.23
N GLU A 91 1.46 12.64 -5.46
CA GLU A 91 0.82 12.71 -6.77
C GLU A 91 -0.37 13.65 -6.67
N GLU A 92 -0.45 14.69 -7.52
CA GLU A 92 -1.53 15.69 -7.49
C GLU A 92 -1.75 16.34 -6.12
N ASN A 93 -0.67 16.54 -5.35
CA ASN A 93 -0.70 17.06 -3.98
C ASN A 93 -1.30 16.09 -2.91
N PHE A 94 -1.51 14.82 -3.28
CA PHE A 94 -1.91 13.76 -2.35
C PHE A 94 -0.74 12.85 -2.02
N TYR A 95 -0.59 12.50 -0.74
CA TYR A 95 0.24 11.36 -0.36
C TYR A 95 -0.45 10.07 -0.83
N LYS A 96 0.28 9.21 -1.53
CA LYS A 96 -0.20 7.94 -2.05
C LYS A 96 0.74 6.81 -1.66
N ILE A 97 0.18 5.72 -1.13
CA ILE A 97 0.96 4.53 -0.78
C ILE A 97 1.41 3.83 -2.07
N LYS A 98 2.72 3.61 -2.18
CA LYS A 98 3.30 2.90 -3.31
C LYS A 98 2.94 1.41 -3.24
N ASN A 99 2.75 0.77 -4.39
CA ASN A 99 2.34 -0.63 -4.49
C ASN A 99 1.03 -0.95 -3.75
N TRP A 100 0.10 0.01 -3.71
CA TRP A 100 -1.20 -0.13 -3.04
C TRP A 100 -1.97 -1.42 -3.41
N SER A 101 -1.83 -1.87 -4.66
CA SER A 101 -2.41 -3.12 -5.15
C SER A 101 -2.02 -4.36 -4.36
N LYS A 102 -0.91 -4.35 -3.60
CA LYS A 102 -0.52 -5.45 -2.70
C LYS A 102 -1.38 -5.53 -1.44
N TYR A 103 -1.94 -4.40 -1.01
CA TYR A 103 -2.79 -4.30 0.17
C TYR A 103 -4.28 -4.44 -0.16
N GLN A 104 -4.68 -4.23 -1.43
CA GLN A 104 -6.00 -4.61 -1.94
C GLN A 104 -6.05 -6.13 -2.13
N SER A 105 -6.73 -6.80 -1.20
CA SER A 105 -6.97 -8.24 -1.13
C SER A 105 -7.14 -8.97 -2.47
N ALA A 106 -6.38 -10.08 -2.61
CA ALA A 106 -6.59 -11.34 -3.33
C ALA A 106 -7.33 -11.38 -4.69
N ASP A 107 -8.48 -10.73 -4.89
CA ASP A 107 -9.31 -10.94 -6.08
C ASP A 107 -8.62 -10.47 -7.36
N LYS A 108 -7.95 -9.31 -7.34
CA LYS A 108 -7.11 -8.88 -8.46
C LYS A 108 -5.88 -9.76 -8.69
N LEU A 109 -5.33 -10.32 -7.61
CA LEU A 109 -4.15 -11.17 -7.67
C LEU A 109 -4.50 -12.57 -8.19
N GLU A 110 -5.66 -13.09 -7.79
CA GLU A 110 -6.30 -14.32 -8.29
C GLU A 110 -6.75 -14.14 -9.73
N GLU A 111 -7.35 -13.00 -10.09
CA GLU A 111 -7.63 -12.63 -11.49
C GLU A 111 -6.36 -12.61 -12.33
N ILE A 112 -5.29 -11.94 -11.88
CA ILE A 112 -4.00 -11.94 -12.57
C ILE A 112 -3.44 -13.37 -12.69
N ARG A 113 -3.57 -14.19 -11.64
CA ARG A 113 -3.10 -15.58 -11.63
C ARG A 113 -3.89 -16.45 -12.60
N ILE A 114 -5.23 -16.34 -12.63
CA ILE A 114 -6.14 -17.01 -13.58
C ILE A 114 -5.83 -16.59 -15.02
N GLN A 115 -5.67 -15.28 -15.27
CA GLN A 115 -5.33 -14.74 -16.58
C GLN A 115 -3.98 -15.28 -17.09
N ASN A 116 -2.98 -15.39 -16.22
CA ASN A 116 -1.68 -15.97 -16.56
C ASN A 116 -1.78 -17.48 -16.86
N CYS A 117 -2.58 -18.23 -16.08
CA CYS A 117 -2.86 -19.64 -16.36
C CYS A 117 -3.53 -19.84 -17.74
N LEU A 118 -4.55 -19.04 -18.06
CA LEU A 118 -5.25 -19.08 -19.35
C LEU A 118 -4.32 -18.73 -20.53
N ARG A 119 -3.44 -17.73 -20.37
CA ARG A 119 -2.43 -17.39 -21.39
C ARG A 119 -1.46 -18.54 -21.64
N GLN A 120 -0.98 -19.20 -20.59
CA GLN A 120 -0.11 -20.37 -20.73
C GLN A 120 -0.82 -21.55 -21.42
N GLN A 121 -2.09 -21.81 -21.07
CA GLN A 121 -2.87 -22.86 -21.71
C GLN A 121 -3.00 -22.61 -23.22
N LYS A 122 -3.41 -21.40 -23.63
CA LYS A 122 -3.52 -21.00 -25.05
C LYS A 122 -2.18 -21.14 -25.79
N TYR A 123 -1.07 -20.77 -25.15
CA TYR A 123 0.27 -20.92 -25.73
C TYR A 123 0.64 -22.39 -25.96
N ARG A 124 0.35 -23.28 -24.99
CA ARG A 124 0.62 -24.73 -25.10
C ARG A 124 -0.24 -25.37 -26.20
N GLU A 125 -1.50 -24.98 -26.30
CA GLU A 125 -2.43 -25.46 -27.36
C GLU A 125 -1.93 -25.05 -28.75
N LYS A 126 -1.53 -23.78 -28.92
CA LYS A 126 -0.98 -23.27 -30.18
C LYS A 126 0.29 -24.04 -30.61
N LYS A 127 1.23 -24.25 -29.68
CA LYS A 127 2.43 -25.07 -29.94
C LYS A 127 2.12 -26.53 -30.29
N LYS A 128 1.09 -27.13 -29.70
CA LYS A 128 0.67 -28.50 -30.04
C LYS A 128 0.05 -28.56 -31.45
N SER A 129 -0.72 -27.55 -31.85
CA SER A 129 -1.28 -27.49 -33.22
C SER A 129 -0.21 -27.26 -34.29
N GLU A 130 0.82 -26.47 -33.99
CA GLU A 130 1.95 -26.22 -34.91
C GLU A 130 2.85 -27.45 -35.10
N LYS A 131 2.96 -28.34 -34.10
CA LYS A 131 3.71 -29.60 -34.20
C LYS A 131 2.94 -30.76 -34.85
N LYS A 132 1.63 -30.63 -35.02
CA LYS A 132 0.75 -31.66 -35.63
C LYS A 132 0.43 -31.36 -37.10
N LYS A 133 0.84 -30.20 -37.61
CA LYS A 133 0.93 -29.91 -39.05
C LYS A 133 2.33 -30.25 -39.53
#